data_AF-A0A2P6Q7K4-F1
#
_entry.id   AF-A0A2P6Q7K4-F1
#
_cell.length_a   1.000
_cell.length_b   1.000
_cell.length_c   1.000
_cell.angle_alpha   90.00
_cell.angle_beta   90.00
_cell.angle_gamma   90.00
#
_symmetry.space_group_name_H-M   'P 1'
#
loop_
_entity.id
_entity.type
_entity.pdbx_description
1 polymer ?
#
loop_
_entity_poly.entity_id
_entity_poly.type
_entity_poly.pdbx_seq_one_letter_code
_entity_poly.pdbx_strand_id
1 'polypeptide(L)'
;MCVSDGYLERIFMSPAAVRAGNLIREWMEDAGIISVVSALKVLCINGKLGELKRPVEVIAFSDEEGVRFQSTFIGSAAVAGILPVSALQITDKSGVTIQDAVKKKSIEVTEEHLQQLRYDSKSVWIHVEQGPVLEWVGFPLGVVKGIAGQTRLKVTMRGSQGPAGTVPMSMRHDPMAAAAEAIVLLESLCKHPQDFLSFDGQCKSYSLDLAKCK
;
A
#
# COMPACT_ATOMS: atom_id res chain seq x y z
N MET A 1 10.83 -9.13 -9.78
CA MET A 1 11.41 -8.10 -10.66
C MET A 1 11.45 -8.63 -12.09
N CYS A 2 10.67 -8.05 -13.02
CA CYS A 2 11.06 -8.12 -14.43
C CYS A 2 12.31 -7.25 -14.56
N VAL A 3 13.42 -7.88 -14.91
CA VAL A 3 14.68 -7.21 -15.22
C VAL A 3 14.43 -6.32 -16.43
N SER A 4 14.42 -5.00 -16.24
CA SER A 4 14.55 -4.04 -17.33
C SER A 4 15.90 -3.34 -17.17
N ASP A 5 16.80 -3.66 -18.08
CA ASP A 5 18.04 -2.98 -18.46
C ASP A 5 18.50 -1.78 -17.63
N GLY A 6 19.62 -1.95 -16.92
CA GLY A 6 20.69 -0.94 -16.88
C GLY A 6 20.56 0.28 -15.95
N TYR A 7 19.46 0.48 -15.23
CA TYR A 7 19.35 1.61 -14.29
C TYR A 7 19.65 1.18 -12.84
N LEU A 8 20.64 1.83 -12.24
CA LEU A 8 21.08 1.61 -10.86
C LEU A 8 20.19 2.44 -9.92
N GLU A 9 19.03 1.92 -9.55
CA GLU A 9 18.19 2.52 -8.50
C GLU A 9 18.90 2.38 -7.14
N ARG A 10 19.44 3.47 -6.61
CA ARG A 10 19.84 3.57 -5.20
C ARG A 10 18.75 4.30 -4.43
N ILE A 11 17.96 3.55 -3.67
CA ILE A 11 17.12 4.14 -2.63
C ILE A 11 18.05 4.55 -1.48
N PHE A 12 18.44 5.82 -1.42
CA PHE A 12 19.13 6.38 -0.27
C PHE A 12 18.11 6.65 0.84
N MET A 13 18.03 5.76 1.82
CA MET A 13 17.34 6.08 3.07
C MET A 13 18.28 6.93 3.93
N SER A 14 17.92 8.20 4.14
CA SER A 14 18.66 9.06 5.06
C SER A 14 18.56 8.52 6.50
N PRO A 15 19.51 8.85 7.41
CA PRO A 15 19.38 8.49 8.82
C PRO A 15 18.06 8.98 9.46
N ALA A 16 17.51 10.10 8.96
CA ALA A 16 16.19 10.58 9.37
C ALA A 16 15.06 9.66 8.89
N ALA A 17 15.11 9.19 7.64
CA ALA A 17 14.14 8.24 7.10
C ALA A 17 14.16 6.89 7.85
N VAL A 18 15.35 6.40 8.22
CA VAL A 18 15.48 5.18 9.03
C VAL A 18 14.88 5.37 10.43
N ARG A 19 15.14 6.51 11.09
CA ARG A 19 14.54 6.83 12.39
C ARG A 19 13.02 6.93 12.32
N ALA A 20 12.50 7.61 11.30
CA ALA A 20 11.06 7.71 11.07
C ALA A 20 10.43 6.32 10.87
N GLY A 21 11.05 5.45 10.06
CA GLY A 21 10.60 4.07 9.88
C GLY A 21 10.58 3.26 11.18
N ASN A 22 11.60 3.41 12.03
CA ASN A 22 11.63 2.72 13.33
C ASN A 22 10.53 3.21 14.29
N LEU A 23 10.26 4.52 14.33
CA LEU A 23 9.18 5.09 15.15
C LEU A 23 7.80 4.61 14.66
N ILE A 24 7.59 4.60 13.35
CA ILE A 24 6.34 4.09 12.77
C ILE A 24 6.14 2.62 13.14
N ARG A 25 7.19 1.79 13.06
CA ARG A 25 7.11 0.39 13.49
C ARG A 25 6.69 0.25 14.94
N GLU A 26 7.30 1.01 15.85
CA GLU A 26 6.97 1.00 17.28
C GLU A 26 5.50 1.40 17.51
N TRP A 27 5.04 2.46 16.86
CA TRP A 27 3.64 2.88 16.92
C TRP A 27 2.67 1.84 16.36
N MET A 28 3.03 1.15 15.28
CA MET A 28 2.22 0.06 14.72
C MET A 28 2.17 -1.16 15.64
N GLU A 29 3.26 -1.47 16.34
CA GLU A 29 3.29 -2.53 17.37
C GLU A 29 2.38 -2.17 18.55
N ASP A 30 2.51 -0.95 19.08
CA ASP A 30 1.79 -0.46 20.25
C ASP A 30 0.29 -0.27 19.98
N ALA A 31 -0.05 0.48 18.93
CA ALA A 31 -1.44 0.82 18.59
C ALA A 31 -2.15 -0.30 17.83
N GLY A 32 -1.40 -1.20 17.18
CA GLY A 32 -1.94 -2.36 16.47
C GLY A 32 -2.23 -3.51 17.44
N ILE A 33 -1.34 -4.50 17.48
CA ILE A 33 -1.64 -5.76 18.19
C ILE A 33 -1.65 -5.62 19.71
N ILE A 34 -0.78 -4.78 20.29
CA ILE A 34 -0.67 -4.61 21.74
C ILE A 34 -1.95 -4.00 22.31
N SER A 35 -2.53 -3.01 21.64
CA SER A 35 -3.79 -2.37 22.06
C SER A 35 -4.95 -3.38 22.14
N VAL A 36 -5.10 -4.23 21.11
CA VAL A 36 -6.16 -5.25 21.03
C VAL A 36 -5.98 -6.32 22.11
N VAL A 37 -4.75 -6.84 22.28
CA VAL A 37 -4.45 -7.87 23.28
C VAL A 37 -4.66 -7.31 24.69
N SER A 38 -4.29 -6.05 24.92
CA SER A 38 -4.48 -5.37 26.19
C SER A 38 -5.96 -5.15 26.51
N ALA A 39 -6.77 -4.76 25.52
CA ALA A 39 -8.23 -4.65 25.68
C ALA A 39 -8.86 -5.99 26.08
N LEU A 40 -8.46 -7.10 25.42
CA LEU A 40 -8.94 -8.43 25.78
C LEU A 40 -8.49 -8.87 27.17
N LYS A 41 -7.26 -8.55 27.56
CA LYS A 41 -6.74 -8.83 28.90
C LYS A 41 -7.58 -8.11 29.97
N VAL A 42 -7.94 -6.84 29.75
CA VAL A 42 -8.80 -6.07 30.65
C VAL A 42 -10.21 -6.67 30.73
N LEU A 43 -10.79 -7.10 29.60
CA LEU A 43 -12.08 -7.79 29.60
C LEU A 43 -12.03 -9.12 30.35
N CYS A 44 -10.93 -9.85 30.23
CA CYS A 44 -10.71 -11.11 30.93
C CYS A 44 -10.62 -10.89 32.45
N ILE A 45 -9.78 -9.97 32.90
CA ILE A 45 -9.59 -9.66 34.33
C ILE A 45 -10.89 -9.17 34.99
N ASN A 46 -11.71 -8.42 34.24
CA ASN A 46 -12.99 -7.92 34.72
C ASN A 46 -14.14 -8.94 34.62
N GLY A 47 -13.87 -10.19 34.22
CA GLY A 47 -14.88 -11.23 34.05
C GLY A 47 -15.83 -11.03 32.86
N LYS A 48 -15.69 -9.93 32.12
CA LYS A 48 -16.58 -9.53 31.02
C LYS A 48 -16.34 -10.31 29.73
N LEU A 49 -15.18 -10.94 29.58
CA LEU A 49 -14.88 -11.73 28.38
C LEU A 49 -15.86 -12.91 28.22
N GLY A 50 -16.28 -13.54 29.32
CA GLY A 50 -17.27 -14.63 29.33
C GLY A 50 -18.72 -14.18 29.10
N GLU A 51 -19.00 -12.87 29.21
CA GLU A 51 -20.32 -12.29 28.98
C GLU A 51 -20.57 -11.97 27.49
N LEU A 52 -19.55 -12.09 26.65
CA LEU A 52 -19.67 -11.81 25.22
C LEU A 52 -20.56 -12.84 24.53
N LYS A 53 -21.54 -12.33 23.79
CA LYS A 53 -22.47 -13.17 23.00
C LYS A 53 -21.81 -13.87 21.80
N ARG A 54 -20.58 -13.47 21.45
CA ARG A 54 -19.84 -13.97 20.29
C ARG A 54 -18.38 -14.20 20.68
N PRO A 55 -17.73 -15.24 20.13
CA PRO A 55 -16.30 -15.42 20.29
C PRO A 55 -15.56 -14.21 19.70
N VAL A 56 -14.44 -13.86 20.33
CA VAL A 56 -13.52 -12.83 19.83
C VAL A 56 -12.21 -13.51 19.50
N GLU A 57 -11.75 -13.29 18.27
CA GLU A 57 -10.48 -13.80 17.76
C GLU A 57 -9.57 -12.62 17.43
N VAL A 58 -8.28 -12.77 17.70
CA VAL A 58 -7.24 -11.81 17.31
C VAL A 58 -6.40 -12.44 16.23
N ILE A 59 -6.32 -11.76 15.09
CA ILE A 59 -5.56 -12.22 13.93
C ILE A 59 -4.41 -11.24 13.70
N ALA A 60 -3.19 -11.77 13.66
CA ALA A 60 -2.00 -11.03 13.26
C ALA A 60 -1.67 -11.36 11.80
N PHE A 61 -1.98 -10.44 10.88
CA PHE A 61 -1.70 -10.64 9.47
C PHE A 61 -0.20 -10.53 9.18
N SER A 62 0.29 -11.43 8.32
CA SER A 62 1.66 -11.41 7.84
C SER A 62 1.80 -10.55 6.58
N ASP A 63 2.93 -9.85 6.49
CA ASP A 63 3.39 -9.08 5.32
C ASP A 63 2.33 -8.11 4.76
N GLU A 64 1.83 -7.22 5.63
CA GLU A 64 0.91 -6.14 5.25
C GLU A 64 1.63 -5.12 4.34
N GLU A 65 2.81 -4.66 4.77
CA GLU A 65 3.63 -3.64 4.09
C GLU A 65 4.35 -4.14 2.81
N GLY A 66 4.42 -5.45 2.59
CA GLY A 66 5.02 -6.05 1.39
C GLY A 66 6.52 -5.78 1.22
N VAL A 67 7.25 -5.57 2.32
CA VAL A 67 8.66 -5.12 2.30
C VAL A 67 9.58 -6.17 1.67
N ARG A 68 9.32 -7.46 1.93
CA ARG A 68 10.22 -8.54 1.53
C ARG A 68 9.96 -9.02 0.09
N PHE A 69 8.69 -9.28 -0.23
CA PHE A 69 8.29 -9.90 -1.50
C PHE A 69 7.74 -8.90 -2.51
N GLN A 70 7.70 -7.60 -2.18
CA GLN A 70 7.07 -6.55 -3.01
C GLN A 70 5.61 -6.85 -3.35
N SER A 71 4.97 -7.68 -2.52
CA SER A 71 3.56 -8.04 -2.58
C SER A 71 2.98 -7.67 -1.23
N THR A 72 2.08 -6.69 -1.20
CA THR A 72 1.42 -6.26 0.03
C THR A 72 0.29 -7.23 0.38
N PHE A 73 -0.11 -7.24 1.65
CA PHE A 73 -1.33 -7.91 2.15
C PHE A 73 -1.37 -9.44 1.98
N ILE A 74 -0.25 -10.16 1.96
CA ILE A 74 -0.27 -11.61 1.70
C ILE A 74 -1.13 -12.36 2.72
N GLY A 75 -0.97 -12.08 4.01
CA GLY A 75 -1.73 -12.75 5.07
C GLY A 75 -3.22 -12.44 5.03
N SER A 76 -3.60 -11.17 4.88
CA SER A 76 -5.01 -10.78 4.81
C SER A 76 -5.67 -11.20 3.50
N ALA A 77 -4.94 -11.22 2.37
CA ALA A 77 -5.44 -11.75 1.10
C ALA A 77 -5.70 -13.26 1.16
N ALA A 78 -4.85 -14.02 1.86
CA ALA A 78 -5.09 -15.45 2.09
C ALA A 78 -6.37 -15.68 2.90
N VAL A 79 -6.53 -14.94 4.01
CA VAL A 79 -7.72 -15.02 4.87
C VAL A 79 -8.98 -14.52 4.17
N ALA A 80 -8.88 -13.53 3.29
CA ALA A 80 -9.98 -13.07 2.45
C ALA A 80 -10.30 -14.05 1.29
N GLY A 81 -9.46 -15.06 1.04
CA GLY A 81 -9.63 -16.03 -0.04
C GLY A 81 -9.39 -15.46 -1.44
N ILE A 82 -8.64 -14.36 -1.54
CA ILE A 82 -8.32 -13.68 -2.82
C ILE A 82 -6.86 -13.82 -3.24
N LEU A 83 -6.01 -14.45 -2.42
CA LEU A 83 -4.61 -14.69 -2.75
C LEU A 83 -4.50 -15.80 -3.80
N PRO A 84 -4.03 -15.50 -5.03
CA PRO A 84 -3.87 -16.53 -6.05
C PRO A 84 -2.70 -17.44 -5.70
N VAL A 85 -2.79 -18.73 -6.08
CA VAL A 85 -1.72 -19.71 -5.84
C VAL A 85 -0.39 -19.28 -6.48
N SER A 86 -0.45 -18.57 -7.62
CA SER A 86 0.73 -18.01 -8.28
C SER A 86 1.52 -17.04 -7.40
N ALA A 87 0.89 -16.41 -6.40
CA ALA A 87 1.58 -15.54 -5.45
C ALA A 87 2.65 -16.30 -4.65
N LEU A 88 2.48 -17.61 -4.41
CA LEU A 88 3.47 -18.42 -3.69
C LEU A 88 4.84 -18.48 -4.39
N GLN A 89 4.88 -18.22 -5.70
CA GLN A 89 6.09 -18.19 -6.52
C GLN A 89 6.77 -16.81 -6.56
N ILE A 90 6.20 -15.79 -5.92
CA ILE A 90 6.84 -14.47 -5.82
C ILE A 90 8.14 -14.61 -5.04
N THR A 91 9.22 -14.05 -5.59
CA THR A 91 10.56 -14.13 -5.02
C THR A 91 10.98 -12.83 -4.32
N ASP A 92 11.71 -12.97 -3.22
CA ASP A 92 12.41 -11.84 -2.60
C ASP A 92 13.69 -11.46 -3.37
N LYS A 93 14.39 -10.43 -2.90
CA LYS A 93 15.65 -9.94 -3.50
C LYS A 93 16.77 -10.99 -3.53
N SER A 94 16.67 -12.04 -2.72
CA SER A 94 17.62 -13.14 -2.66
C SER A 94 17.17 -14.36 -3.48
N GLY A 95 16.06 -14.25 -4.20
CA GLY A 95 15.50 -15.33 -5.03
C GLY A 95 14.70 -16.37 -4.25
N VAL A 96 14.43 -16.15 -2.96
CA VAL A 96 13.64 -17.09 -2.14
C VAL A 96 12.16 -16.85 -2.42
N THR A 97 11.40 -17.91 -2.72
CA THR A 97 9.95 -17.79 -2.93
C THR A 97 9.19 -17.63 -1.61
N ILE A 98 7.96 -17.11 -1.66
CA ILE A 98 7.04 -17.14 -0.51
C ILE A 98 6.86 -18.58 -0.02
N GLN A 99 6.69 -19.54 -0.95
CA GLN A 99 6.54 -20.95 -0.61
C GLN A 99 7.73 -21.46 0.20
N ASP A 100 8.96 -21.17 -0.22
CA ASP A 100 10.17 -21.59 0.49
C ASP A 100 10.31 -20.91 1.84
N ALA A 101 9.94 -19.64 1.93
CA ALA A 101 9.99 -18.88 3.19
C ALA A 101 9.01 -19.44 4.23
N VAL A 102 7.83 -19.88 3.81
CA VAL A 102 6.83 -20.50 4.71
C VAL A 102 7.23 -21.94 5.05
N LYS A 103 7.75 -22.72 4.08
CA LYS A 103 8.30 -24.06 4.31
C LYS A 103 9.44 -24.08 5.34
N LYS A 104 10.27 -23.04 5.40
CA LYS A 104 11.30 -22.88 6.45
C LYS A 104 10.74 -22.82 7.87
N LYS A 105 9.47 -22.43 8.04
CA LYS A 105 8.76 -22.46 9.32
C LYS A 105 7.99 -23.77 9.54
N SER A 106 8.28 -24.81 8.76
CA SER A 106 7.59 -26.10 8.79
C SER A 106 6.09 -26.02 8.48
N ILE A 107 5.67 -24.99 7.72
CA ILE A 107 4.30 -24.84 7.25
C ILE A 107 4.29 -25.20 5.76
N GLU A 108 3.50 -26.21 5.40
CA GLU A 108 3.24 -26.55 4.01
C GLU A 108 2.01 -25.79 3.53
N VAL A 109 2.11 -25.13 2.37
CA VAL A 109 1.01 -24.38 1.78
C VAL A 109 0.73 -24.96 0.40
N THR A 110 -0.51 -25.45 0.24
CA THR A 110 -1.08 -25.88 -1.03
C THR A 110 -2.29 -25.01 -1.37
N GLU A 111 -2.85 -25.19 -2.56
CA GLU A 111 -4.07 -24.48 -2.98
C GLU A 111 -5.25 -24.78 -2.03
N GLU A 112 -5.39 -26.04 -1.60
CA GLU A 112 -6.45 -26.46 -0.68
C GLU A 112 -6.31 -25.76 0.67
N HIS A 113 -5.08 -25.60 1.18
CA HIS A 113 -4.82 -24.87 2.42
C HIS A 113 -5.24 -23.40 2.30
N LEU A 114 -4.95 -22.73 1.17
CA LEU A 114 -5.37 -21.34 0.95
C LEU A 114 -6.90 -21.19 0.91
N GLN A 115 -7.61 -22.14 0.32
CA GLN A 115 -9.07 -22.13 0.30
C GLN A 115 -9.68 -22.33 1.70
N GLN A 116 -9.05 -23.17 2.52
CA GLN A 116 -9.48 -23.42 3.91
C GLN A 116 -9.22 -22.24 4.85
N LEU A 117 -8.26 -21.37 4.52
CA LEU A 117 -7.96 -20.16 5.31
C LEU A 117 -9.03 -19.07 5.19
N ARG A 118 -9.95 -19.20 4.22
CA ARG A 118 -11.00 -18.21 4.02
C ARG A 118 -11.84 -18.05 5.28
N TYR A 119 -11.83 -16.85 5.85
CA TYR A 119 -12.55 -16.52 7.06
C TYR A 119 -13.49 -15.35 6.79
N ASP A 120 -14.81 -15.61 6.82
CA ASP A 120 -15.84 -14.60 6.58
C ASP A 120 -16.50 -14.23 7.91
N SER A 121 -15.99 -13.17 8.54
CA SER A 121 -16.53 -12.63 9.78
C SER A 121 -16.53 -11.11 9.79
N LYS A 122 -17.37 -10.53 10.64
CA LYS A 122 -17.34 -9.08 10.92
C LYS A 122 -16.08 -8.77 11.73
N SER A 123 -15.16 -8.03 11.15
CA SER A 123 -13.91 -7.62 11.80
C SER A 123 -13.92 -6.13 12.13
N VAL A 124 -13.13 -5.75 13.14
CA VAL A 124 -12.84 -4.37 13.53
C VAL A 124 -11.33 -4.24 13.63
N TRP A 125 -10.80 -3.14 13.09
CA TRP A 125 -9.37 -2.89 13.00
C TRP A 125 -9.06 -1.60 13.76
N ILE A 126 -7.95 -1.61 14.51
CA ILE A 126 -7.42 -0.44 15.19
C ILE A 126 -6.07 -0.15 14.52
N HIS A 127 -5.86 1.10 14.16
CA HIS A 127 -4.64 1.54 13.49
C HIS A 127 -4.36 3.00 13.85
N VAL A 128 -3.08 3.38 13.84
CA VAL A 128 -2.71 4.80 13.87
C VAL A 128 -3.10 5.46 12.55
N GLU A 129 -3.34 6.77 12.56
CA GLU A 129 -3.72 7.49 11.35
C GLU A 129 -2.66 7.43 10.25
N GLN A 130 -1.36 7.39 10.63
CA GLN A 130 -0.22 7.57 9.73
C GLN A 130 -0.23 8.91 8.95
N GLY A 131 -1.07 9.85 9.38
CA GLY A 131 -1.23 11.18 8.81
C GLY A 131 -1.36 12.25 9.89
N PRO A 132 -1.41 13.53 9.50
CA PRO A 132 -1.42 14.65 10.45
C PRO A 132 -2.83 15.13 10.81
N VAL A 133 -3.90 14.52 10.28
CA VAL A 133 -5.26 15.09 10.33
C VAL A 133 -5.80 15.12 11.75
N LEU A 134 -5.77 14.01 12.48
CA LEU A 134 -6.28 13.91 13.86
C LEU A 134 -5.51 14.81 14.82
N GLU A 135 -4.19 14.90 14.67
CA GLU A 135 -3.37 15.85 15.42
C GLU A 135 -3.78 17.29 15.10
N TRP A 136 -3.91 17.63 13.81
CA TRP A 136 -4.29 18.97 13.39
C TRP A 136 -5.69 19.38 13.85
N VAL A 137 -6.66 18.46 13.85
CA VAL A 137 -8.01 18.71 14.37
C VAL A 137 -8.13 18.57 15.89
N GLY A 138 -7.08 18.10 16.58
CA GLY A 138 -7.06 17.93 18.04
C GLY A 138 -7.93 16.79 18.57
N PHE A 139 -8.20 15.76 17.77
CA PHE A 139 -9.03 14.62 18.18
C PHE A 139 -8.18 13.35 18.41
N PRO A 140 -8.40 12.61 19.51
CA PRO A 140 -7.63 11.41 19.81
C PRO A 140 -8.10 10.15 19.05
N LEU A 141 -9.26 10.20 18.38
CA LEU A 141 -9.87 9.06 17.71
C LEU A 141 -10.68 9.51 16.50
N GLY A 142 -10.53 8.79 15.38
CA GLY A 142 -11.35 8.94 14.19
C GLY A 142 -12.01 7.62 13.79
N VAL A 143 -13.28 7.68 13.35
CA VAL A 143 -13.97 6.52 12.75
C VAL A 143 -13.76 6.56 11.25
N VAL A 144 -13.04 5.57 10.72
CA VAL A 144 -12.72 5.48 9.29
C VAL A 144 -13.99 5.19 8.48
N LYS A 145 -14.35 6.09 7.56
CA LYS A 145 -15.50 5.93 6.65
C LYS A 145 -15.18 5.05 5.44
N GLY A 146 -13.92 5.05 5.02
CA GLY A 146 -13.45 4.30 3.86
C GLY A 146 -11.94 4.39 3.72
N ILE A 147 -11.38 3.51 2.89
CA ILE A 147 -9.95 3.44 2.58
C ILE A 147 -9.77 3.89 1.13
N ALA A 148 -8.76 4.72 0.86
CA ALA A 148 -8.46 5.16 -0.49
C ALA A 148 -7.98 4.00 -1.36
N GLY A 149 -8.52 3.89 -2.58
CA GLY A 149 -7.99 2.97 -3.58
C GLY A 149 -6.61 3.41 -4.06
N GLN A 150 -5.65 2.49 -4.12
CA GLN A 150 -4.30 2.77 -4.60
C GLN A 150 -4.09 2.17 -6.00
N THR A 151 -3.60 2.97 -6.94
CA THR A 151 -3.10 2.50 -8.24
C THR A 151 -1.67 2.98 -8.41
N ARG A 152 -0.78 2.08 -8.84
CA ARG A 152 0.63 2.41 -9.12
C ARG A 152 0.87 2.25 -10.62
N LEU A 153 1.35 3.30 -11.28
CA LEU A 153 1.61 3.34 -12.72
C LEU A 153 3.09 3.59 -12.99
N LYS A 154 3.65 2.87 -13.96
CA LYS A 154 4.98 3.15 -14.51
C LYS A 154 4.82 3.84 -15.85
N VAL A 155 5.23 5.11 -15.94
CA VAL A 155 5.16 5.90 -17.17
C VAL A 155 6.56 6.05 -17.76
N THR A 156 6.70 5.85 -19.07
CA THR A 156 7.96 6.03 -19.80
C THR A 156 7.81 7.12 -20.84
N MET A 157 8.47 8.25 -20.62
CA MET A 157 8.55 9.37 -21.57
C MET A 157 9.68 9.07 -22.57
N ARG A 158 9.39 9.16 -23.87
CA ARG A 158 10.39 8.96 -24.93
C ARG A 158 10.53 10.25 -25.74
N GLY A 159 11.77 10.60 -26.05
CA GLY A 159 12.10 11.78 -26.84
C GLY A 159 13.33 11.52 -27.72
N SER A 160 13.93 12.58 -28.24
CA SER A 160 15.10 12.52 -29.12
C SER A 160 16.34 13.08 -28.43
N GLN A 161 17.46 12.36 -28.48
CA GLN A 161 18.75 12.87 -28.00
C GLN A 161 19.38 13.81 -29.03
N GLY A 162 19.89 14.95 -28.59
CA GLY A 162 20.66 15.87 -29.42
C GLY A 162 21.52 16.82 -28.57
N PRO A 163 22.55 17.46 -29.14
CA PRO A 163 23.43 18.34 -28.36
C PRO A 163 22.66 19.56 -27.84
N ALA A 164 22.76 19.80 -26.53
CA ALA A 164 22.03 20.86 -25.84
C ALA A 164 22.36 22.29 -26.32
N GLY A 165 23.47 22.49 -27.03
CA GLY A 165 23.85 23.81 -27.57
C GLY A 165 23.42 24.05 -29.01
N THR A 166 23.25 23.01 -29.82
CA THR A 166 23.09 23.17 -31.28
C THR A 166 21.70 22.82 -31.80
N VAL A 167 20.90 22.05 -31.05
CA VAL A 167 19.50 21.78 -31.43
C VAL A 167 18.63 22.98 -31.05
N PRO A 168 18.02 23.68 -32.01
CA PRO A 168 17.10 24.78 -31.74
C PRO A 168 15.94 24.32 -30.86
N MET A 169 15.45 25.18 -29.97
CA MET A 169 14.40 24.83 -29.01
C MET A 169 13.12 24.31 -29.67
N SER A 170 12.73 24.87 -30.81
CA SER A 170 11.54 24.47 -31.58
C SER A 170 11.62 23.07 -32.19
N MET A 171 12.81 22.46 -32.22
CA MET A 171 13.05 21.14 -32.81
C MET A 171 13.32 20.06 -31.74
N ARG A 172 13.24 20.41 -30.46
CA ARG A 172 13.52 19.47 -29.37
C ARG A 172 12.30 18.61 -29.05
N HIS A 173 12.55 17.32 -28.87
CA HIS A 173 11.64 16.42 -28.18
C HIS A 173 12.31 15.95 -26.89
N ASP A 174 12.32 16.82 -25.87
CA ASP A 174 13.00 16.57 -24.59
C ASP A 174 12.10 15.78 -23.62
N PRO A 175 12.43 14.53 -23.26
CA PRO A 175 11.60 13.73 -22.37
C PRO A 175 11.59 14.26 -20.92
N MET A 176 12.59 15.02 -20.49
CA MET A 176 12.63 15.61 -19.14
C MET A 176 11.66 16.79 -19.04
N ALA A 177 11.60 17.65 -20.06
CA ALA A 177 10.63 18.73 -20.11
C ALA A 177 9.20 18.19 -20.09
N ALA A 178 8.92 17.16 -20.91
CA ALA A 178 7.63 16.48 -20.93
C ALA A 178 7.27 15.83 -19.58
N ALA A 179 8.26 15.21 -18.90
CA ALA A 179 8.06 14.64 -17.56
C ALA A 179 7.72 15.71 -16.52
N ALA A 180 8.39 16.86 -16.55
CA ALA A 180 8.12 17.96 -15.62
C ALA A 180 6.70 18.52 -15.78
N GLU A 181 6.26 18.75 -17.02
CA GLU A 181 4.90 19.21 -17.31
C GLU A 181 3.85 18.19 -16.84
N ALA A 182 4.09 16.89 -17.08
CA ALA A 182 3.19 15.84 -16.64
C ALA A 182 3.07 15.79 -15.10
N ILE A 183 4.17 15.98 -14.37
CA ILE A 183 4.15 16.01 -12.89
C ILE A 183 3.30 17.18 -12.38
N VAL A 184 3.48 18.38 -12.94
CA VAL A 184 2.72 19.57 -12.54
C VAL A 184 1.23 19.39 -12.86
N LEU A 185 0.91 18.84 -14.02
CA LEU A 185 -0.47 18.55 -14.41
C LEU A 185 -1.12 17.54 -13.46
N LEU A 186 -0.41 16.45 -13.11
CA LEU A 186 -0.91 15.43 -12.18
C LEU A 186 -1.14 16.02 -10.78
N GLU A 187 -0.26 16.87 -10.29
CA GLU A 187 -0.45 17.56 -9.02
C GLU A 187 -1.70 18.46 -9.05
N SER A 188 -1.88 19.23 -10.13
CA SER A 188 -3.05 20.09 -10.33
C SER A 188 -4.35 19.27 -10.38
N LEU A 189 -4.34 18.14 -11.06
CA LEU A 189 -5.49 17.22 -11.12
C LEU A 189 -5.85 16.71 -9.73
N CYS A 190 -4.85 16.31 -8.92
CA CYS A 190 -5.09 15.83 -7.56
C CYS A 190 -5.63 16.93 -6.62
N LYS A 191 -5.20 18.19 -6.80
CA LYS A 191 -5.69 19.34 -6.02
C LYS A 191 -7.09 19.79 -6.44
N HIS A 192 -7.39 19.69 -7.73
CA HIS A 192 -8.63 20.22 -8.34
C HIS A 192 -9.27 19.19 -9.28
N PRO A 193 -9.68 18.00 -8.77
CA PRO A 193 -10.15 16.91 -9.63
C PRO A 193 -11.36 17.31 -10.48
N GLN A 194 -12.25 18.14 -9.96
CA GLN A 194 -13.42 18.69 -10.67
C GLN A 194 -13.09 19.45 -11.97
N ASP A 195 -11.87 19.97 -12.12
CA ASP A 195 -11.48 20.73 -13.32
C ASP A 195 -11.14 19.83 -14.51
N PHE A 196 -10.85 18.54 -14.23
CA PHE A 196 -10.33 17.55 -15.16
C PHE A 196 -11.20 16.29 -15.27
N LEU A 197 -11.96 15.98 -14.22
CA LEU A 197 -12.78 14.78 -14.10
C LEU A 197 -14.26 15.18 -13.92
N SER A 198 -15.09 14.74 -14.85
CA SER A 198 -16.54 14.73 -14.68
C SER A 198 -16.99 13.39 -14.10
N PHE A 199 -17.66 13.42 -12.96
CA PHE A 199 -18.22 12.24 -12.31
C PHE A 199 -19.71 12.13 -12.65
N ASP A 200 -20.12 11.00 -13.24
CA ASP A 200 -21.50 10.56 -13.02
C ASP A 200 -21.62 10.19 -11.54
N GLY A 201 -22.66 10.63 -10.83
CA GLY A 201 -22.81 10.37 -9.39
C GLY A 201 -22.90 8.89 -8.99
N GLN A 202 -22.66 7.96 -9.92
CA GLN A 202 -22.67 6.51 -9.74
C GLN A 202 -21.27 5.88 -9.77
N CYS A 203 -20.18 6.66 -9.93
CA CYS A 203 -18.80 6.15 -10.00
C CYS A 203 -18.62 5.04 -11.07
N LYS A 204 -19.39 5.08 -12.16
CA LYS A 204 -19.34 4.05 -13.20
C LYS A 204 -18.44 4.44 -14.37
N SER A 205 -18.23 5.73 -14.59
CA SER A 205 -17.37 6.22 -15.66
C SER A 205 -16.68 7.54 -15.29
N TYR A 206 -15.44 7.70 -15.74
CA TYR A 206 -14.69 8.95 -15.67
C TYR A 206 -14.20 9.28 -17.07
N SER A 207 -14.40 10.52 -17.50
CA SER A 207 -13.77 11.07 -18.70
C SER A 207 -12.73 12.11 -18.28
N LEU A 208 -11.53 11.99 -18.85
CA LEU A 208 -10.42 12.90 -18.62
C LEU A 208 -10.30 13.83 -19.83
N ASP A 209 -10.67 15.10 -19.66
CA ASP A 209 -10.52 16.11 -20.70
C ASP A 209 -9.18 16.84 -20.56
N LEU A 210 -8.16 16.32 -21.26
CA LEU A 210 -6.83 16.93 -21.33
C LEU A 210 -6.77 18.14 -22.30
N ALA A 211 -7.88 18.50 -22.94
CA ALA A 211 -7.95 19.56 -23.96
C ALA A 211 -7.69 20.99 -23.41
N LYS A 212 -7.53 21.15 -22.10
CA LYS A 212 -7.16 22.43 -21.47
C LYS A 212 -5.64 22.67 -21.38
N CYS A 213 -4.81 21.68 -21.70
CA CYS A 213 -3.36 21.90 -21.89
C CYS A 213 -3.12 22.46 -23.29
N LYS A 214 -3.20 23.79 -23.42
CA LYS A 214 -2.75 24.54 -24.58
C LYS A 214 -1.52 25.36 -24.22
#